data_AF-A0A392NDN8-F1
#
_entry.id   AF-A0A392NDN8-F1
#
_cell.length_a   1.000
_cell.length_b   1.000
_cell.length_c   1.000
_cell.angle_alpha   90.00
_cell.angle_beta   90.00
_cell.angle_gamma   90.00
#
_symmetry.space_group_name_H-M   'P 1'
#
loop_
_entity.id
_entity.type
_entity.pdbx_description
1 polymer ?
#
loop_
_entity_poly.entity_id
_entity_poly.type
_entity_poly.pdbx_seq_one_letter_code
_entity_poly.pdbx_strand_id
1 'polypeptide(L)'
;RYIREEEVSNLVKSISASEGSVVNLTQKILATTYGITARTAFGKRNIHQEAAKTKLEKAQRDLDIILQDIIDDHKSSGKEESKDEDLVDVLLNIQQESYHSQHPLTDNNLKAVIQDLFTGGGETSSGVMLWGMSEMVRNPKVMEEAQAEVRRVFDEKGFVDETELHRLIYLKSMIKETMRLHPTLPLLLPRESRDRCQINGYEIPAKTRVMINAWAIGRDPRYWVEAENFKPERFVNSLIDFKGTDFEYIPFGAGRRMCPGIAFAIPNVELPLAKLLYHFDWKLPNGMKNEELDM
;
A
#
# COMPACT_ATOMS: atom_id res chain seq x y z
N ARG A 1 12.18 15.76 -26.70
CA ARG A 1 11.00 15.33 -27.49
C ARG A 1 9.75 15.82 -26.76
N TYR A 2 8.93 16.63 -27.41
CA TYR A 2 7.80 17.38 -26.85
C TYR A 2 6.55 16.54 -26.55
N ILE A 3 6.69 15.32 -26.00
CA ILE A 3 5.55 14.40 -25.76
C ILE A 3 4.46 15.06 -24.92
N ARG A 4 4.86 15.79 -23.87
CA ARG A 4 3.93 16.50 -22.99
C ARG A 4 3.19 17.61 -23.74
N GLU A 5 3.91 18.46 -24.46
CA GLU A 5 3.29 19.57 -25.20
C GLU A 5 2.37 19.07 -26.31
N GLU A 6 2.71 17.98 -26.98
CA GLU A 6 1.89 17.39 -28.04
C GLU A 6 0.60 16.79 -27.48
N GLU A 7 0.67 15.99 -26.42
CA GLU A 7 -0.51 15.41 -25.76
C GLU A 7 -1.41 16.49 -25.14
N VAL A 8 -0.82 17.50 -24.49
CA VAL A 8 -1.57 18.64 -23.95
C VAL A 8 -2.18 19.51 -25.06
N SER A 9 -1.49 19.72 -26.17
CA SER A 9 -2.06 20.42 -27.33
C SER A 9 -3.23 19.64 -27.93
N ASN A 10 -3.16 18.30 -27.95
CA ASN A 10 -4.27 17.46 -28.39
C ASN A 10 -5.47 17.53 -27.43
N LEU A 11 -5.22 17.59 -26.13
CA LEU A 11 -6.26 17.83 -25.12
C LEU A 11 -6.99 19.16 -25.37
N VAL A 12 -6.24 20.24 -25.53
CA VAL A 12 -6.81 21.58 -25.80
C VAL A 12 -7.64 21.55 -27.08
N LYS A 13 -7.11 21.01 -28.18
CA LYS A 13 -7.85 20.85 -29.45
C LYS A 13 -9.12 20.01 -29.27
N SER A 14 -9.06 18.92 -28.50
CA SER A 14 -10.21 18.05 -28.24
C SER A 14 -11.30 18.73 -27.42
N ILE A 15 -10.95 19.64 -26.52
CA ILE A 15 -11.91 20.45 -25.75
C ILE A 15 -12.49 21.54 -26.65
N SER A 16 -11.66 22.26 -27.40
CA SER A 16 -12.12 23.29 -28.35
C SER A 16 -13.05 22.73 -29.42
N ALA A 17 -12.80 21.51 -29.89
CA ALA A 17 -13.68 20.83 -30.86
C ALA A 17 -15.04 20.41 -30.26
N SER A 18 -15.22 20.48 -28.94
CA SER A 18 -16.47 20.17 -28.23
C SER A 18 -17.22 21.45 -27.79
N GLU A 19 -16.92 22.60 -28.41
CA GLU A 19 -17.60 23.86 -28.13
C GLU A 19 -19.14 23.72 -28.24
N GLY A 20 -19.86 24.27 -27.26
CA GLY A 20 -21.31 24.15 -27.16
C GLY A 20 -21.84 22.80 -26.67
N SER A 21 -20.96 21.82 -26.39
CA SER A 21 -21.32 20.50 -25.85
C SER A 21 -20.81 20.29 -24.42
N VAL A 22 -21.46 19.39 -23.67
CA VAL A 22 -20.99 19.00 -22.33
C VAL A 22 -19.72 18.14 -22.45
N VAL A 23 -18.67 18.50 -21.73
CA VAL A 23 -17.36 17.80 -21.76
C VAL A 23 -17.06 17.13 -20.42
N ASN A 24 -16.79 15.82 -20.44
CA ASN A 24 -16.20 15.13 -19.29
C ASN A 24 -14.69 15.42 -19.20
N LEU A 25 -14.34 16.47 -18.45
CA LEU A 25 -12.96 16.95 -18.34
C LEU A 25 -12.05 15.91 -17.65
N THR A 26 -12.55 15.20 -16.65
CA THR A 26 -11.81 14.14 -15.93
C THR A 26 -11.34 13.05 -16.89
N GLN A 27 -12.23 12.56 -17.76
CA GLN A 27 -11.88 11.54 -18.76
C GLN A 27 -10.82 12.05 -19.74
N LYS A 28 -10.96 13.29 -20.23
CA LYS A 28 -9.99 13.87 -21.17
C LYS A 28 -8.61 14.08 -20.52
N ILE A 29 -8.54 14.49 -19.25
CA ILE A 29 -7.28 14.62 -18.50
C ILE A 29 -6.63 13.27 -18.26
N LEU A 30 -7.40 12.25 -17.85
CA LEU A 30 -6.87 10.89 -17.65
C LEU A 30 -6.30 10.32 -18.94
N ALA A 31 -7.05 10.43 -20.05
CA ALA A 31 -6.60 9.98 -21.37
C ALA A 31 -5.30 10.65 -21.82
N THR A 32 -5.15 11.94 -21.52
CA THR A 32 -3.94 12.72 -21.81
C THR A 32 -2.76 12.25 -20.94
N THR A 33 -3.02 12.03 -19.65
CA THR A 33 -2.00 11.57 -18.70
C THR A 33 -1.49 10.18 -19.06
N TYR A 34 -2.39 9.26 -19.42
CA TYR A 34 -2.01 7.94 -19.94
C TYR A 34 -1.25 8.01 -21.26
N GLY A 35 -1.65 8.90 -22.17
CA GLY A 35 -0.92 9.16 -23.42
C GLY A 35 0.52 9.59 -23.15
N ILE A 36 0.73 10.51 -22.21
CA ILE A 36 2.07 10.96 -21.81
C ILE A 36 2.88 9.80 -21.21
N THR A 37 2.32 9.08 -20.25
CA THR A 37 2.99 7.97 -19.57
C THR A 37 3.36 6.85 -20.54
N ALA A 38 2.42 6.41 -21.39
CA ALA A 38 2.65 5.35 -22.36
C ALA A 38 3.72 5.74 -23.39
N ARG A 39 3.69 6.95 -23.94
CA ARG A 39 4.70 7.42 -24.90
C ARG A 39 6.07 7.64 -24.26
N THR A 40 6.10 7.96 -22.96
CA THR A 40 7.34 8.10 -22.19
C THR A 40 7.97 6.74 -21.90
N ALA A 41 7.16 5.75 -21.50
CA ALA A 41 7.64 4.41 -21.16
C ALA A 41 7.98 3.55 -22.38
N PHE A 42 7.18 3.65 -23.46
CA PHE A 42 7.20 2.70 -24.58
C PHE A 42 7.60 3.33 -25.93
N GLY A 43 7.96 4.62 -25.96
CA GLY A 43 8.45 5.29 -27.18
C GLY A 43 7.35 5.72 -28.17
N LYS A 44 7.51 5.42 -29.47
CA LYS A 44 6.56 5.85 -30.52
C LYS A 44 5.21 5.12 -30.38
N ARG A 45 4.10 5.80 -30.74
CA ARG A 45 2.75 5.20 -30.78
C ARG A 45 2.78 3.86 -31.49
N ASN A 46 2.35 2.81 -30.81
CA ASN A 46 2.17 1.48 -31.38
C ASN A 46 0.83 0.91 -30.91
N ILE A 47 0.36 -0.16 -31.57
CA ILE A 47 -0.93 -0.78 -31.29
C ILE A 47 -1.07 -1.25 -29.83
N HIS A 48 0.05 -1.61 -29.17
CA HIS A 48 0.06 -2.08 -27.79
C HIS A 48 -0.08 -0.93 -26.79
N GLN A 49 0.42 0.27 -27.09
CA GLN A 49 0.24 1.47 -26.26
C GLN A 49 -1.23 1.90 -26.24
N GLU A 50 -1.88 1.97 -27.40
CA GLU A 50 -3.31 2.32 -27.48
C GLU A 50 -4.18 1.24 -26.83
N ALA A 51 -3.82 -0.04 -26.98
CA ALA A 51 -4.50 -1.14 -26.28
C ALA A 51 -4.33 -1.05 -24.76
N ALA A 52 -3.12 -0.74 -24.26
CA ALA A 52 -2.87 -0.56 -22.83
C ALA A 52 -3.65 0.63 -22.27
N LYS A 53 -3.64 1.77 -22.96
CA LYS A 53 -4.44 2.95 -22.62
C LYS A 53 -5.93 2.61 -22.57
N THR A 54 -6.46 1.98 -23.62
CA THR A 54 -7.88 1.59 -23.69
C THR A 54 -8.26 0.64 -22.55
N LYS A 55 -7.40 -0.32 -22.22
CA LYS A 55 -7.61 -1.24 -21.09
C LYS A 55 -7.62 -0.52 -19.75
N LEU A 56 -6.69 0.42 -19.51
CA LEU A 56 -6.66 1.21 -18.28
C LEU A 56 -7.90 2.10 -18.14
N GLU A 57 -8.29 2.80 -19.21
CA GLU A 57 -9.50 3.63 -19.23
C GLU A 57 -10.77 2.79 -19.06
N LYS A 58 -10.80 1.56 -19.58
CA LYS A 58 -11.89 0.61 -19.35
C LYS A 58 -11.91 0.16 -17.88
N ALA A 59 -10.78 -0.28 -17.34
CA ALA A 59 -10.69 -0.74 -15.95
C ALA A 59 -11.11 0.34 -14.95
N GLN A 60 -10.74 1.60 -15.18
CA GLN A 60 -11.20 2.70 -14.34
C GLN A 60 -12.71 2.93 -14.41
N ARG A 61 -13.30 2.85 -15.60
CA ARG A 61 -14.76 3.00 -15.77
C ARG A 61 -15.51 1.83 -15.13
N ASP A 62 -15.04 0.61 -15.36
CA ASP A 62 -15.63 -0.59 -14.78
C ASP A 62 -15.56 -0.53 -13.25
N LEU A 63 -14.44 -0.07 -12.68
CA LEU A 63 -14.31 0.14 -11.23
C LEU A 63 -15.26 1.21 -10.70
N ASP A 64 -15.38 2.35 -11.39
CA ASP A 64 -16.30 3.43 -10.97
C ASP A 64 -17.77 2.98 -10.97
N ILE A 65 -18.16 2.18 -11.97
CA ILE A 65 -19.51 1.58 -12.05
C ILE A 65 -19.71 0.61 -10.88
N ILE A 66 -18.79 -0.34 -10.68
CA ILE A 66 -18.89 -1.31 -9.58
C ILE A 66 -19.02 -0.62 -8.22
N LEU A 67 -18.22 0.42 -7.96
CA LEU A 67 -18.29 1.14 -6.69
C LEU A 67 -19.59 1.96 -6.57
N GLN A 68 -20.14 2.49 -7.66
CA GLN A 68 -21.45 3.14 -7.63
C GLN A 68 -22.55 2.14 -7.30
N ASP A 69 -22.57 1.00 -7.99
CA ASP A 69 -23.57 -0.05 -7.79
C ASP A 69 -23.55 -0.52 -6.33
N ILE A 70 -22.37 -0.76 -5.74
CA ILE A 70 -22.22 -1.10 -4.32
C ILE A 70 -22.81 -0.02 -3.42
N ILE A 71 -22.54 1.27 -3.68
CA ILE A 71 -23.07 2.38 -2.88
C ILE A 71 -24.60 2.44 -2.99
N ASP A 72 -25.15 2.28 -4.18
CA ASP A 72 -26.59 2.35 -4.44
C ASP A 72 -27.33 1.15 -3.81
N ASP A 73 -26.71 -0.04 -3.83
CA ASP A 73 -27.20 -1.23 -3.13
C ASP A 73 -27.27 -1.00 -1.60
N HIS A 74 -26.25 -0.37 -1.00
CA HIS A 74 -26.27 -0.04 0.44
C HIS A 74 -27.29 1.05 0.77
N LYS A 75 -27.50 2.04 -0.12
CA LYS A 75 -28.54 3.07 0.06
C LYS A 75 -29.96 2.52 -0.04
N SER A 76 -30.17 1.48 -0.86
CA SER A 76 -31.48 0.89 -1.11
C SER A 76 -31.83 -0.24 -0.15
N SER A 77 -30.83 -0.92 0.40
CA SER A 77 -30.99 -1.88 1.49
C SER A 77 -31.40 -1.12 2.75
N GLY A 78 -32.64 -1.28 3.21
CA GLY A 78 -33.06 -0.73 4.50
C GLY A 78 -32.15 -1.21 5.64
N LYS A 79 -32.00 -0.42 6.71
CA LYS A 79 -31.26 -0.83 7.92
C LYS A 79 -31.98 -2.00 8.58
N GLU A 80 -31.69 -3.23 8.14
CA GLU A 80 -32.07 -4.44 8.87
C GLU A 80 -31.26 -4.47 10.17
N GLU A 81 -31.94 -4.56 11.32
CA GLU A 81 -31.33 -4.54 12.66
C GLU A 81 -30.32 -5.68 12.91
N SER A 82 -30.24 -6.67 12.01
CA SER A 82 -29.36 -7.85 12.11
C SER A 82 -28.20 -7.89 11.11
N LYS A 83 -27.98 -6.85 10.30
CA LYS A 83 -26.85 -6.82 9.35
C LYS A 83 -25.62 -6.24 10.04
N ASP A 84 -24.50 -6.95 9.98
CA ASP A 84 -23.20 -6.42 10.41
C ASP A 84 -22.88 -5.17 9.57
N GLU A 85 -22.62 -4.04 10.24
CA GLU A 85 -22.28 -2.77 9.60
C GLU A 85 -20.90 -2.88 8.94
N ASP A 86 -20.78 -2.47 7.67
CA ASP A 86 -19.50 -2.41 6.97
C ASP A 86 -19.01 -0.98 6.72
N LEU A 87 -17.84 -0.83 6.10
CA LEU A 87 -17.25 0.49 5.83
C LEU A 87 -18.15 1.38 4.96
N VAL A 88 -18.88 0.82 3.99
CA VAL A 88 -19.76 1.58 3.11
C VAL A 88 -20.91 2.15 3.95
N ASP A 89 -21.50 1.35 4.83
CA ASP A 89 -22.53 1.79 5.77
C ASP A 89 -22.04 2.94 6.66
N VAL A 90 -20.85 2.80 7.26
CA VAL A 90 -20.22 3.85 8.09
C VAL A 90 -20.02 5.14 7.29
N LEU A 91 -19.46 5.05 6.09
CA LEU A 91 -19.22 6.22 5.26
C LEU A 91 -20.51 6.89 4.79
N LEU A 92 -21.57 6.13 4.53
CA LEU A 92 -22.89 6.66 4.22
C LEU A 92 -23.51 7.39 5.41
N ASN A 93 -23.37 6.84 6.63
CA ASN A 93 -23.81 7.53 7.85
C ASN A 93 -23.06 8.87 8.02
N ILE A 94 -21.73 8.88 7.86
CA ILE A 94 -20.93 10.12 7.91
C ILE A 94 -21.33 11.09 6.80
N GLN A 95 -21.61 10.59 5.59
CA GLN A 95 -22.08 11.41 4.48
C GLN A 95 -23.37 12.15 4.85
N GLN A 96 -24.34 11.45 5.44
CA GLN A 96 -25.60 12.04 5.90
C GLN A 96 -25.38 13.11 6.98
N GLU A 97 -24.53 12.83 7.98
CA GLU A 97 -24.18 13.80 9.04
C GLU A 97 -23.48 15.04 8.48
N SER A 98 -22.65 14.86 7.44
CA SER A 98 -21.90 15.94 6.81
C SER A 98 -22.74 16.83 5.88
N TYR A 99 -24.00 16.49 5.63
CA TYR A 99 -24.83 17.11 4.59
C TYR A 99 -24.98 18.64 4.77
N HIS A 100 -25.07 19.11 6.02
CA HIS A 100 -25.18 20.54 6.34
C HIS A 100 -23.83 21.21 6.67
N SER A 101 -22.71 20.50 6.51
CA SER A 101 -21.38 21.04 6.76
C SER A 101 -20.91 21.94 5.60
N GLN A 102 -19.83 22.70 5.82
CA GLN A 102 -19.20 23.49 4.75
C GLN A 102 -18.61 22.62 3.62
N HIS A 103 -18.36 21.34 3.89
CA HIS A 103 -17.70 20.40 2.98
C HIS A 103 -18.41 19.03 3.03
N PRO A 104 -19.63 18.91 2.46
CA PRO A 104 -20.37 17.65 2.47
C PRO A 104 -19.63 16.57 1.68
N LEU A 105 -19.66 15.34 2.19
CA LEU A 105 -19.08 14.20 1.47
C LEU A 105 -19.95 13.84 0.26
N THR A 106 -19.31 13.53 -0.85
CA THR A 106 -19.96 13.06 -2.09
C THR A 106 -19.73 11.57 -2.29
N ASP A 107 -20.54 10.94 -3.14
CA ASP A 107 -20.31 9.55 -3.55
C ASP A 107 -18.90 9.36 -4.12
N ASN A 108 -18.38 10.35 -4.86
CA ASN A 108 -17.00 10.32 -5.36
C ASN A 108 -15.97 10.31 -4.22
N ASN A 109 -16.25 10.97 -3.09
CA ASN A 109 -15.37 10.88 -1.91
C ASN A 109 -15.42 9.48 -1.29
N LEU A 110 -16.61 8.88 -1.20
CA LEU A 110 -16.79 7.51 -0.71
C LEU A 110 -16.03 6.50 -1.58
N LYS A 111 -16.24 6.54 -2.91
CA LYS A 111 -15.53 5.72 -3.88
C LYS A 111 -14.01 5.85 -3.75
N ALA A 112 -13.51 7.08 -3.60
CA ALA A 112 -12.09 7.33 -3.45
C ALA A 112 -11.52 6.71 -2.16
N VAL A 113 -12.23 6.80 -1.03
CA VAL A 113 -11.81 6.19 0.23
C VAL A 113 -11.80 4.67 0.13
N ILE A 114 -12.85 4.08 -0.45
CA ILE A 114 -12.94 2.62 -0.67
C ILE A 114 -11.78 2.16 -1.56
N GLN A 115 -11.54 2.84 -2.67
CA GLN A 115 -10.45 2.53 -3.58
C GLN A 115 -9.07 2.64 -2.91
N ASP A 116 -8.86 3.67 -2.08
CA ASP A 116 -7.61 3.86 -1.32
C ASP A 116 -7.38 2.71 -0.33
N LEU A 117 -8.44 2.20 0.32
CA LEU A 117 -8.35 1.03 1.20
C LEU A 117 -7.92 -0.22 0.44
N PHE A 118 -8.52 -0.53 -0.71
CA PHE A 118 -8.16 -1.72 -1.50
C PHE A 118 -6.71 -1.66 -1.98
N THR A 119 -6.31 -0.52 -2.52
CA THR A 119 -4.94 -0.32 -3.05
C THR A 119 -3.93 -0.34 -1.90
N GLY A 120 -4.19 0.43 -0.85
CA GLY A 120 -3.31 0.56 0.30
C GLY A 120 -3.22 -0.69 1.15
N GLY A 121 -4.31 -1.44 1.33
CA GLY A 121 -4.37 -2.63 2.18
C GLY A 121 -3.96 -3.93 1.49
N GLY A 122 -4.23 -4.06 0.18
CA GLY A 122 -3.98 -5.30 -0.56
C GLY A 122 -2.52 -5.45 -0.99
N GLU A 123 -2.05 -4.57 -1.88
CA GLU A 123 -0.71 -4.69 -2.49
C GLU A 123 0.41 -4.57 -1.43
N THR A 124 0.21 -3.71 -0.43
CA THR A 124 1.27 -3.48 0.57
C THR A 124 1.44 -4.66 1.53
N SER A 125 0.34 -5.19 2.09
CA SER A 125 0.36 -6.33 3.02
C SER A 125 0.85 -7.60 2.32
N SER A 126 0.39 -7.85 1.09
CA SER A 126 0.87 -8.99 0.28
C SER A 126 2.35 -8.89 -0.03
N GLY A 127 2.87 -7.70 -0.35
CA GLY A 127 4.31 -7.47 -0.51
C GLY A 127 5.11 -7.86 0.73
N VAL A 128 4.65 -7.48 1.93
CA VAL A 128 5.31 -7.87 3.20
C VAL A 128 5.25 -9.37 3.41
N MET A 129 4.10 -10.01 3.17
CA MET A 129 3.98 -11.48 3.30
C MET A 129 4.91 -12.22 2.34
N LEU A 130 5.00 -11.79 1.08
CA LEU A 130 5.87 -12.40 0.08
C LEU A 130 7.34 -12.26 0.47
N TRP A 131 7.80 -11.06 0.83
CA TRP A 131 9.17 -10.86 1.28
C TRP A 131 9.48 -11.62 2.56
N GLY A 132 8.55 -11.66 3.51
CA GLY A 132 8.71 -12.41 4.76
C GLY A 132 8.87 -13.90 4.50
N MET A 133 8.03 -14.47 3.62
CA MET A 133 8.16 -15.87 3.19
C MET A 133 9.49 -16.12 2.45
N SER A 134 9.89 -15.23 1.54
CA SER A 134 11.17 -15.35 0.82
C SER A 134 12.36 -15.33 1.76
N GLU A 135 12.39 -14.42 2.74
CA GLU A 135 13.46 -14.34 3.74
C GLU A 135 13.48 -15.56 4.67
N MET A 136 12.32 -16.02 5.15
CA MET A 136 12.28 -17.25 5.96
C MET A 136 12.74 -18.46 5.16
N VAL A 137 12.29 -18.61 3.90
CA VAL A 137 12.73 -19.72 3.04
C VAL A 137 14.21 -19.62 2.75
N ARG A 138 14.78 -18.43 2.53
CA ARG A 138 16.23 -18.25 2.36
C ARG A 138 17.04 -18.58 3.62
N ASN A 139 16.44 -18.41 4.80
CA ASN A 139 17.09 -18.60 6.09
C ASN A 139 16.41 -19.73 6.90
N PRO A 140 16.78 -21.02 6.69
CA PRO A 140 16.12 -22.17 7.32
C PRO A 140 15.95 -22.04 8.84
N LYS A 141 16.96 -21.52 9.52
CA LYS A 141 16.93 -21.33 10.97
C LYS A 141 15.81 -20.38 11.40
N VAL A 142 15.60 -19.29 10.66
CA VAL A 142 14.51 -18.33 10.94
C VAL A 142 13.16 -18.99 10.69
N MET A 143 13.02 -19.75 9.59
CA MET A 143 11.80 -20.52 9.31
C MET A 143 11.48 -21.49 10.44
N GLU A 144 12.45 -22.29 10.87
CA GLU A 144 12.30 -23.27 11.94
C GLU A 144 11.89 -22.59 13.27
N GLU A 145 12.54 -21.49 13.65
CA GLU A 145 12.20 -20.76 14.87
C GLU A 145 10.78 -20.17 14.82
N ALA A 146 10.39 -19.57 13.69
CA ALA A 146 9.04 -19.02 13.50
C ALA A 146 7.96 -20.12 13.51
N GLN A 147 8.18 -21.23 12.82
CA GLN A 147 7.25 -22.37 12.82
C GLN A 147 7.14 -23.00 14.21
N ALA A 148 8.26 -23.17 14.91
CA ALA A 148 8.27 -23.73 16.26
C ALA A 148 7.51 -22.83 17.25
N GLU A 149 7.67 -21.50 17.16
CA GLU A 149 6.90 -20.57 17.98
C GLU A 149 5.40 -20.68 17.70
N VAL A 150 5.00 -20.61 16.43
CA VAL A 150 3.59 -20.65 16.02
C VAL A 150 2.92 -21.96 16.46
N ARG A 151 3.55 -23.11 16.18
CA ARG A 151 3.02 -24.43 16.59
C ARG A 151 2.91 -24.54 18.10
N ARG A 152 3.97 -24.16 18.84
CA ARG A 152 3.94 -24.15 20.32
C ARG A 152 2.80 -23.33 20.90
N VAL A 153 2.44 -22.20 20.29
CA VAL A 153 1.35 -21.33 20.78
C VAL A 153 -0.04 -21.92 20.47
N PHE A 154 -0.21 -22.58 19.32
CA PHE A 154 -1.53 -22.99 18.83
C PHE A 154 -1.81 -24.49 18.87
N ASP A 155 -0.83 -25.36 19.13
CA ASP A 155 -1.00 -26.82 19.10
C ASP A 155 -2.08 -27.31 20.08
N GLU A 156 -2.17 -26.72 21.28
CA GLU A 156 -3.22 -27.06 22.26
C GLU A 156 -4.63 -26.73 21.73
N LYS A 157 -4.75 -25.62 20.98
CA LYS A 157 -6.01 -25.14 20.41
C LYS A 157 -6.36 -25.86 19.10
N GLY A 158 -5.36 -26.30 18.34
CA GLY A 158 -5.51 -27.02 17.07
C GLY A 158 -5.77 -26.14 15.84
N PHE A 159 -6.00 -24.83 16.01
CA PHE A 159 -6.19 -23.88 14.91
C PHE A 159 -5.67 -22.49 15.24
N VAL A 160 -5.29 -21.74 14.20
CA VAL A 160 -4.79 -20.36 14.30
C VAL A 160 -5.92 -19.36 14.11
N ASP A 161 -6.06 -18.44 15.05
CA ASP A 161 -6.93 -17.26 15.00
C ASP A 161 -6.24 -16.03 15.64
N GLU A 162 -6.97 -14.91 15.70
CA GLU A 162 -6.39 -13.63 16.12
C GLU A 162 -6.12 -13.52 17.63
N THR A 163 -6.75 -14.35 18.47
CA THR A 163 -6.75 -14.15 19.93
C THR A 163 -5.35 -14.31 20.54
N GLU A 164 -4.55 -15.22 19.99
CA GLU A 164 -3.22 -15.55 20.51
C GLU A 164 -2.07 -14.91 19.71
N LEU A 165 -2.35 -14.12 18.66
CA LEU A 165 -1.28 -13.53 17.81
C LEU A 165 -0.30 -12.67 18.61
N HIS A 166 -0.77 -12.02 19.67
CA HIS A 166 0.06 -11.21 20.57
C HIS A 166 1.21 -12.00 21.22
N ARG A 167 1.12 -13.33 21.28
CA ARG A 167 2.16 -14.22 21.85
C ARG A 167 3.23 -14.64 20.85
N LEU A 168 3.06 -14.33 19.56
CA LEU A 168 4.00 -14.67 18.49
C LEU A 168 5.12 -13.62 18.38
N ILE A 169 5.98 -13.56 19.40
CA ILE A 169 7.02 -12.52 19.54
C ILE A 169 8.04 -12.62 18.41
N TYR A 170 8.50 -13.82 18.07
CA TYR A 170 9.47 -14.05 17.01
C TYR A 170 8.87 -13.76 15.63
N LEU A 171 7.64 -14.22 15.34
CA LEU A 171 6.97 -13.90 14.07
C LEU A 171 6.83 -12.38 13.86
N LYS A 172 6.44 -11.64 14.90
CA LYS A 172 6.36 -10.18 14.84
C LYS A 172 7.71 -9.52 14.62
N SER A 173 8.76 -10.07 15.22
CA SER A 173 10.13 -9.60 15.03
C SER A 173 10.62 -9.85 13.59
N MET A 174 10.26 -10.98 13.00
CA MET A 174 10.51 -11.31 11.60
C MET A 174 9.76 -10.37 10.64
N ILE A 175 8.50 -10.06 10.92
CA ILE A 175 7.72 -9.09 10.14
C ILE A 175 8.37 -7.70 10.19
N LYS A 176 8.84 -7.26 11.37
CA LYS A 176 9.54 -5.98 11.51
C LYS A 176 10.85 -5.96 10.71
N GLU A 177 11.65 -7.03 10.78
CA GLU A 177 12.89 -7.12 10.01
C GLU A 177 12.63 -7.17 8.50
N THR A 178 11.55 -7.84 8.08
CA THR A 178 11.07 -7.83 6.69
C THR A 178 10.75 -6.42 6.24
N MET A 179 10.01 -5.63 7.04
CA MET A 179 9.69 -4.25 6.69
C MET A 179 10.91 -3.31 6.71
N ARG A 180 11.93 -3.61 7.52
CA ARG A 180 13.19 -2.86 7.55
C ARG A 180 14.00 -3.07 6.25
N LEU A 181 14.20 -4.32 5.87
CA LEU A 181 15.00 -4.68 4.69
C LEU A 181 14.20 -4.53 3.39
N HIS A 182 12.92 -4.87 3.39
CA HIS A 182 12.08 -4.86 2.20
C HIS A 182 10.88 -3.94 2.37
N PRO A 183 11.11 -2.62 2.58
CA PRO A 183 10.00 -1.69 2.73
C PRO A 183 9.20 -1.64 1.43
N THR A 184 7.89 -1.93 1.51
CA THR A 184 6.99 -1.92 0.33
C THR A 184 7.02 -0.58 -0.41
N LEU A 185 7.26 0.53 0.31
CA LEU A 185 7.44 1.87 -0.26
C LEU A 185 8.85 2.40 0.04
N PRO A 186 9.89 2.02 -0.73
CA PRO A 186 11.29 2.39 -0.48
C PRO A 186 11.56 3.89 -0.34
N LEU A 187 10.79 4.73 -1.04
CA LEU A 187 10.93 6.19 -1.04
C LEU A 187 9.78 6.93 -0.33
N LEU A 188 8.90 6.17 0.35
CA LEU A 188 7.63 6.63 0.92
C LEU A 188 6.79 7.45 -0.09
N LEU A 189 5.68 8.02 0.39
CA LEU A 189 4.87 8.92 -0.42
C LEU A 189 5.52 10.32 -0.49
N PRO A 190 5.74 10.88 -1.69
CA PRO A 190 6.35 12.19 -1.83
C PRO A 190 5.55 13.30 -1.14
N ARG A 191 6.26 14.28 -0.60
CA ARG A 191 5.70 15.50 0.00
C ARG A 191 6.03 16.70 -0.85
N GLU A 192 5.18 17.71 -0.80
CA GLU A 192 5.47 19.02 -1.41
C GLU A 192 5.52 20.07 -0.30
N SER A 193 6.60 20.85 -0.25
CA SER A 193 6.69 21.98 0.69
C SER A 193 5.64 23.03 0.33
N ARG A 194 4.87 23.48 1.32
CA ARG A 194 3.90 24.57 1.14
C ARG A 194 4.58 25.91 1.04
N ASP A 195 5.55 26.13 1.93
CA ASP A 195 6.28 27.37 2.11
C ASP A 195 7.79 27.10 2.09
N ARG A 196 8.58 28.16 1.96
CA ARG A 196 10.04 28.10 2.12
C ARG A 196 10.36 27.69 3.56
N CYS A 197 11.23 26.69 3.74
CA CYS A 197 11.70 26.27 5.05
C CYS A 197 13.19 25.90 5.02
N GLN A 198 13.75 25.55 6.18
CA GLN A 198 15.12 25.10 6.29
C GLN A 198 15.16 23.73 6.98
N ILE A 199 15.97 22.81 6.46
CA ILE A 199 16.19 21.48 7.04
C ILE A 199 17.71 21.28 7.14
N ASN A 200 18.24 21.09 8.35
CA ASN A 200 19.68 20.90 8.60
C ASN A 200 20.59 21.93 7.91
N GLY A 201 20.19 23.20 7.94
CA GLY A 201 20.93 24.28 7.29
C GLY A 201 20.62 24.47 5.79
N TYR A 202 20.02 23.49 5.13
CA TYR A 202 19.62 23.57 3.72
C TYR A 202 18.30 24.31 3.56
N GLU A 203 18.29 25.29 2.66
CA GLU A 203 17.07 25.97 2.27
C GLU A 203 16.24 25.10 1.32
N ILE A 204 14.97 24.92 1.66
CA ILE A 204 13.97 24.21 0.86
C ILE A 204 12.97 25.24 0.34
N PRO A 205 12.99 25.59 -0.95
CA PRO A 205 12.01 26.48 -1.55
C PRO A 205 10.59 25.92 -1.42
N ALA A 206 9.58 26.80 -1.46
CA ALA A 206 8.19 26.38 -1.61
C ALA A 206 8.02 25.54 -2.89
N LYS A 207 7.05 24.61 -2.88
CA LYS A 207 6.76 23.70 -4.00
C LYS A 207 7.86 22.68 -4.33
N THR A 208 8.81 22.50 -3.41
CA THR A 208 9.83 21.45 -3.54
C THR A 208 9.22 20.09 -3.23
N ARG A 209 9.42 19.12 -4.13
CA ARG A 209 9.06 17.73 -3.89
C ARG A 209 10.15 17.05 -3.06
N VAL A 210 9.78 16.53 -1.90
CA VAL A 210 10.66 15.82 -0.96
C VAL A 210 10.28 14.34 -0.95
N MET A 211 11.29 13.48 -1.06
CA MET A 211 11.16 12.03 -0.99
C MET A 211 12.03 11.52 0.16
N ILE A 212 11.51 10.56 0.93
CA ILE A 212 12.20 10.04 2.12
C ILE A 212 12.65 8.62 1.79
N ASN A 213 13.96 8.41 1.73
CA ASN A 213 14.53 7.12 1.35
C ASN A 213 14.52 6.14 2.54
N ALA A 214 13.36 5.57 2.84
CA ALA A 214 13.19 4.57 3.89
C ALA A 214 14.07 3.34 3.67
N TRP A 215 14.32 2.96 2.41
CA TRP A 215 15.23 1.85 2.07
C TRP A 215 16.67 2.10 2.53
N ALA A 216 17.19 3.31 2.30
CA ALA A 216 18.53 3.68 2.75
C ALA A 216 18.61 3.85 4.27
N ILE A 217 17.57 4.43 4.88
CA ILE A 217 17.48 4.59 6.35
C ILE A 217 17.50 3.22 7.04
N GLY A 218 16.69 2.27 6.55
CA GLY A 218 16.64 0.92 7.07
C GLY A 218 17.95 0.15 6.90
N ARG A 219 18.88 0.62 6.06
CA ARG A 219 20.20 0.00 5.79
C ARG A 219 21.38 0.80 6.30
N ASP A 220 21.15 1.88 7.03
CA ASP A 220 22.23 2.74 7.47
C ASP A 220 23.06 2.06 8.58
N PRO A 221 24.35 1.77 8.35
CA PRO A 221 25.19 1.06 9.32
C PRO A 221 25.45 1.86 10.60
N ARG A 222 25.11 3.16 10.63
CA ARG A 222 25.15 3.98 11.85
C ARG A 222 24.09 3.56 12.88
N TYR A 223 22.98 2.99 12.41
CA TYR A 223 21.85 2.57 13.25
C TYR A 223 21.67 1.05 13.26
N TRP A 224 22.07 0.37 12.18
CA TRP A 224 21.85 -1.07 12.00
C TRP A 224 23.19 -1.82 11.87
N VAL A 225 23.62 -2.50 12.93
CA VAL A 225 24.83 -3.36 12.90
C VAL A 225 24.62 -4.49 11.90
N GLU A 226 25.53 -4.70 10.94
CA GLU A 226 25.32 -5.66 9.83
C GLU A 226 24.00 -5.39 9.08
N ALA A 227 23.82 -4.13 8.64
CA ALA A 227 22.55 -3.61 8.14
C ALA A 227 21.93 -4.41 6.98
N GLU A 228 22.72 -5.07 6.15
CA GLU A 228 22.21 -5.87 5.02
C GLU A 228 21.78 -7.28 5.43
N ASN A 229 22.13 -7.74 6.64
CA ASN A 229 21.80 -9.08 7.10
C ASN A 229 20.39 -9.10 7.69
N PHE A 230 19.57 -10.06 7.23
CA PHE A 230 18.24 -10.34 7.79
C PHE A 230 18.37 -11.00 9.17
N LYS A 231 18.08 -10.24 10.23
CA LYS A 231 18.20 -10.66 11.63
C LYS A 231 16.98 -10.24 12.45
N PRO A 232 15.92 -11.07 12.50
CA PRO A 232 14.73 -10.83 13.33
C PRO A 232 15.05 -10.53 14.80
N GLU A 233 16.15 -11.06 15.32
CA GLU A 233 16.58 -10.94 16.71
C GLU A 233 16.77 -9.48 17.15
N ARG A 234 16.96 -8.53 16.21
CA ARG A 234 17.00 -7.09 16.48
C ARG A 234 15.71 -6.58 17.14
N PHE A 235 14.59 -7.20 16.81
CA PHE A 235 13.27 -6.77 17.25
C PHE A 235 12.71 -7.59 18.40
N VAL A 236 13.36 -8.70 18.76
CA VAL A 236 12.97 -9.51 19.91
C VAL A 236 13.18 -8.69 21.18
N ASN A 237 12.10 -8.45 21.93
CA ASN A 237 12.07 -7.56 23.11
C ASN A 237 12.49 -6.10 22.82
N SER A 238 12.48 -5.67 21.56
CA SER A 238 12.76 -4.28 21.19
C SER A 238 11.57 -3.37 21.52
N LEU A 239 11.88 -2.15 21.97
CA LEU A 239 10.87 -1.11 22.20
C LEU A 239 10.45 -0.38 20.91
N ILE A 240 11.17 -0.61 19.80
CA ILE A 240 10.85 0.00 18.51
C ILE A 240 9.46 -0.46 18.07
N ASP A 241 8.57 0.50 17.82
CA ASP A 241 7.20 0.24 17.38
C ASP A 241 6.86 0.96 16.06
N PHE A 242 5.59 0.88 15.64
CA PHE A 242 5.14 1.47 14.38
C PHE A 242 4.60 2.90 14.54
N LYS A 243 4.78 3.55 15.70
CA LYS A 243 4.29 4.91 15.97
C LYS A 243 5.15 6.01 15.32
N GLY A 244 6.21 5.63 14.59
CA GLY A 244 7.06 6.55 13.84
C GLY A 244 7.79 7.57 14.71
N THR A 245 8.16 7.16 15.92
CA THR A 245 9.03 7.91 16.84
C THR A 245 10.50 7.50 16.72
N ASP A 246 10.76 6.29 16.24
CA ASP A 246 12.10 5.76 15.95
C ASP A 246 12.44 6.03 14.47
N PHE A 247 13.15 7.12 14.18
CA PHE A 247 13.34 7.60 12.79
C PHE A 247 14.24 6.72 11.93
N GLU A 248 15.03 5.83 12.55
CA GLU A 248 15.77 4.76 11.90
C GLU A 248 14.86 3.63 11.39
N TYR A 249 13.60 3.58 11.84
CA TYR A 249 12.61 2.56 11.51
C TYR A 249 11.23 3.16 11.19
N ILE A 250 11.01 3.51 9.92
CA ILE A 250 9.78 4.21 9.46
C ILE A 250 9.04 3.48 8.33
N PRO A 251 8.72 2.17 8.46
CA PRO A 251 8.06 1.41 7.39
C PRO A 251 6.66 1.94 7.05
N PHE A 252 6.00 2.59 8.00
CA PHE A 252 4.70 3.24 7.83
C PHE A 252 4.79 4.78 7.73
N GLY A 253 6.01 5.31 7.56
CA GLY A 253 6.30 6.73 7.66
C GLY A 253 6.18 7.27 9.09
N ALA A 254 6.07 8.59 9.22
CA ALA A 254 5.98 9.27 10.52
C ALA A 254 5.14 10.56 10.46
N GLY A 255 4.73 11.05 11.64
CA GLY A 255 4.01 12.32 11.82
C GLY A 255 2.60 12.36 11.23
N ARG A 256 2.14 13.56 10.85
CA ARG A 256 0.73 13.83 10.43
C ARG A 256 0.23 13.05 9.21
N ARG A 257 1.13 12.44 8.45
CA ARG A 257 0.80 11.69 7.22
C ARG A 257 1.39 10.28 7.25
N MET A 258 1.61 9.77 8.45
CA MET A 258 1.88 8.36 8.72
C MET A 258 0.70 7.52 8.22
N CYS A 259 0.98 6.26 7.87
CA CYS A 259 -0.03 5.35 7.35
C CYS A 259 -1.23 5.26 8.32
N PRO A 260 -2.46 5.58 7.87
CA PRO A 260 -3.65 5.40 8.71
C PRO A 260 -4.04 3.93 8.85
N GLY A 261 -3.55 3.05 7.97
CA GLY A 261 -3.90 1.63 7.91
C GLY A 261 -3.07 0.70 8.78
N ILE A 262 -2.24 1.19 9.72
CA ILE A 262 -1.35 0.32 10.53
C ILE A 262 -2.15 -0.76 11.27
N ALA A 263 -3.24 -0.37 11.93
CA ALA A 263 -4.09 -1.29 12.68
C ALA A 263 -4.81 -2.31 11.77
N PHE A 264 -5.01 -1.99 10.50
CA PHE A 264 -5.55 -2.91 9.50
C PHE A 264 -4.46 -3.83 8.95
N ALA A 265 -3.29 -3.28 8.59
CA ALA A 265 -2.22 -4.02 7.93
C ALA A 265 -1.60 -5.09 8.83
N ILE A 266 -1.35 -4.78 10.12
CA ILE A 266 -0.62 -5.70 11.01
C ILE A 266 -1.33 -7.06 11.17
N PRO A 267 -2.62 -7.13 11.56
CA PRO A 267 -3.35 -8.41 11.60
C PRO A 267 -3.43 -9.11 10.24
N ASN A 268 -3.61 -8.35 9.15
CA ASN A 268 -3.67 -8.87 7.78
C ASN A 268 -2.33 -9.44 7.27
N VAL A 269 -1.22 -9.21 7.98
CA VAL A 269 0.07 -9.85 7.72
C VAL A 269 0.35 -10.96 8.73
N GLU A 270 0.12 -10.71 10.02
CA GLU A 270 0.38 -11.66 11.11
C GLU A 270 -0.45 -12.93 10.97
N LEU A 271 -1.77 -12.82 10.75
CA LEU A 271 -2.67 -13.97 10.74
C LEU A 271 -2.41 -14.93 9.57
N PRO A 272 -2.28 -14.47 8.31
CA PRO A 272 -2.01 -15.38 7.20
C PRO A 272 -0.63 -16.04 7.33
N LEU A 273 0.42 -15.30 7.73
CA LEU A 273 1.73 -15.90 7.94
C LEU A 273 1.70 -16.96 9.04
N ALA A 274 1.06 -16.68 10.18
CA ALA A 274 0.90 -17.66 11.25
C ALA A 274 0.17 -18.92 10.74
N LYS A 275 -0.92 -18.78 9.97
CA LYS A 275 -1.62 -19.93 9.36
C LYS A 275 -0.71 -20.73 8.41
N LEU A 276 0.05 -20.06 7.55
CA LEU A 276 0.95 -20.71 6.60
C LEU A 276 2.06 -21.48 7.31
N LEU A 277 2.63 -20.92 8.38
CA LEU A 277 3.70 -21.55 9.17
C LEU A 277 3.20 -22.70 10.05
N TYR A 278 1.98 -22.59 10.56
CA TYR A 278 1.35 -23.65 11.36
C TYR A 278 1.09 -24.89 10.51
N HIS A 279 0.43 -24.73 9.36
CA HIS A 279 -0.11 -25.85 8.58
C HIS A 279 0.87 -26.52 7.61
N PHE A 280 1.95 -25.84 7.21
CA PHE A 280 2.84 -26.33 6.15
C PHE A 280 4.31 -26.25 6.55
N ASP A 281 5.12 -27.15 5.97
CA ASP A 281 6.58 -27.06 5.94
C ASP A 281 7.04 -26.60 4.56
N TRP A 282 7.63 -25.41 4.50
CA TRP A 282 7.98 -24.73 3.26
C TRP A 282 9.39 -25.06 2.80
N LYS A 283 9.56 -25.34 1.51
CA LYS A 283 10.86 -25.61 0.87
C LYS A 283 10.88 -25.06 -0.55
N LEU A 284 12.07 -24.74 -1.06
CA LEU A 284 12.23 -24.37 -2.46
C LEU A 284 12.00 -25.58 -3.38
N PRO A 285 11.44 -25.36 -4.59
CA PRO A 285 11.19 -26.43 -5.53
C PRO A 285 12.50 -27.01 -6.10
N ASN A 286 12.41 -28.22 -6.67
CA ASN A 286 13.45 -28.85 -7.49
C ASN A 286 14.82 -29.03 -6.82
N GLY A 287 14.89 -29.02 -5.47
CA GLY A 287 16.15 -29.15 -4.74
C GLY A 287 17.05 -27.91 -4.85
N MET A 288 16.49 -26.77 -5.26
CA MET A 288 17.18 -25.48 -5.24
C MET A 288 17.66 -25.16 -3.82
N LYS A 289 18.89 -24.67 -3.70
CA LYS A 289 19.45 -24.26 -2.42
C LYS A 289 18.88 -22.91 -1.99
N ASN A 290 18.78 -22.72 -0.69
CA ASN A 290 18.19 -21.52 -0.11
C ASN A 290 18.94 -20.25 -0.52
N GLU A 291 20.27 -20.34 -0.71
CA GLU A 291 21.11 -19.22 -1.14
C GLU A 291 20.93 -18.85 -2.63
N GLU A 292 20.33 -19.73 -3.44
CA GLU A 292 20.07 -19.53 -4.87
C GLU A 292 18.78 -18.73 -5.13
N LEU A 293 18.00 -18.42 -4.08
CA LEU A 293 16.83 -17.54 -4.20
C LEU A 293 17.29 -16.12 -4.53
N ASP A 294 16.77 -15.58 -5.65
CA ASP A 294 16.99 -14.19 -6.05
C ASP A 294 16.16 -13.25 -5.16
N MET A 295 16.81 -12.22 -4.63
CA MET A 295 16.32 -11.36 -3.55
C MET A 295 16.58 -9.89 -3.84
#